data_AF-A0A6L2ZXP7-F1
#
_entry.id   AF-A0A6L2ZXP7-F1
#
_cell.length_a   1.000
_cell.length_b   1.000
_cell.length_c   1.000
_cell.angle_alpha   90.00
_cell.angle_beta   90.00
_cell.angle_gamma   90.00
#
_symmetry.space_group_name_H-M   'P 1'
#
loop_
_entity.id
_entity.type
_entity.pdbx_description
1 polymer ?
#
loop_
_entity_poly.entity_id
_entity_poly.type
_entity_poly.pdbx_seq_one_letter_code
_entity_poly.pdbx_strand_id
1 'polypeptide(L)' 'MLIATQFVSSNDSIVTAILDEQGKEVKWEIWGVRFPRMFYKLSDYLRYMTTEKSIVR' A
#
# COMPACT_ATOMS: atom_id res chain seq x y z
N MET A 1 19.05 7.83 -0.94
CA MET A 1 18.17 7.61 -2.11
C MET A 1 16.99 6.76 -1.66
N LEU A 2 15.77 7.08 -2.07
CA LEU A 2 14.60 6.27 -1.77
C LEU A 2 14.19 5.51 -3.02
N ILE A 3 13.82 4.24 -2.88
CA ILE A 3 13.31 3.41 -3.96
C ILE A 3 11.80 3.34 -3.81
N ALA A 4 11.08 3.82 -4.82
CA ALA A 4 9.64 3.68 -4.90
C ALA A 4 9.29 2.54 -5.85
N THR A 5 8.53 1.55 -5.38
CA THR A 5 8.03 0.45 -6.21
C THR A 5 6.52 0.47 -6.24
N GLN A 6 5.94 0.43 -7.43
CA GLN A 6 4.49 0.49 -7.63
C GLN A 6 3.90 -0.86 -8.04
N PHE A 7 2.72 -1.15 -7.52
CA PHE A 7 1.96 -2.36 -7.79
C PHE A 7 0.49 -1.99 -8.03
N VAL A 8 -0.18 -2.67 -8.96
CA VAL A 8 -1.63 -2.56 -9.11
C VAL A 8 -2.27 -3.67 -8.31
N SER A 9 -3.10 -3.31 -7.35
CA SER A 9 -3.86 -4.24 -6.53
C SER A 9 -5.09 -4.75 -7.30
N SER A 10 -5.57 -5.94 -6.90
CA SER A 10 -6.81 -6.57 -7.42
C SER A 10 -8.10 -5.74 -7.30
N ASN A 11 -8.08 -4.62 -6.56
CA ASN A 11 -9.19 -3.67 -6.43
C ASN A 11 -8.94 -2.37 -7.21
N ASP A 12 -8.12 -2.44 -8.27
CA ASP A 12 -7.68 -1.32 -9.12
C ASP A 12 -7.00 -0.16 -8.38
N SER A 13 -6.55 -0.39 -7.15
CA SER A 13 -5.77 0.59 -6.40
C SER A 13 -4.29 0.47 -6.77
N ILE A 14 -3.63 1.61 -6.95
CA ILE A 14 -2.18 1.71 -7.15
C ILE A 14 -1.53 1.76 -5.77
N VAL A 15 -0.56 0.90 -5.53
CA VAL A 15 0.14 0.78 -4.26
C VAL A 15 1.60 1.12 -4.48
N THR A 16 2.13 2.05 -3.72
CA THR A 16 3.54 2.45 -3.76
C THR A 16 4.22 2.05 -2.46
N ALA A 17 5.20 1.16 -2.54
CA ALA A 17 6.14 0.88 -1.46
C ALA A 17 7.31 1.87 -1.57
N ILE A 18 7.64 2.55 -0.47
CA ILE A 18 8.82 3.40 -0.37
C ILE A 18 9.81 2.69 0.55
N LEU A 19 10.94 2.32 -0.02
CA LEU A 19 12.03 1.61 0.63
C LEU A 19 13.27 2.51 0.71
N ASP A 20 14.08 2.31 1.74
CA ASP A 20 15.42 2.89 1.81
C ASP A 20 16.42 2.15 0.90
N GLU A 21 17.66 2.62 0.87
CA GLU A 21 18.72 2.03 0.05
C GLU A 21 19.08 0.58 0.42
N GLN A 22 18.71 0.14 1.62
CA GLN A 22 18.93 -1.22 2.10
C GLN A 22 17.73 -2.12 1.82
N GLY A 23 16.69 -1.60 1.16
CA GLY A 23 15.44 -2.30 0.91
C GLY A 23 14.55 -2.39 2.15
N LYS A 24 14.84 -1.64 3.21
CA LYS A 24 14.00 -1.60 4.40
C LYS A 24 12.82 -0.67 4.15
N GLU A 25 11.67 -1.11 4.63
CA GLU A 25 10.43 -0.36 4.55
C GLU A 25 10.48 0.97 5.28
N VAL A 26 10.08 2.02 4.58
CA VAL A 26 9.90 3.36 5.13
C VAL A 26 8.41 3.70 5.20
N LYS A 27 7.64 3.42 4.13
CA LYS A 27 6.25 3.83 4.01
C LYS A 27 5.53 3.10 2.88
N TRP A 28 4.22 2.97 3.01
CA TRP A 28 3.30 2.52 1.97
C TRP A 28 2.27 3.61 1.64
N GLU A 29 1.98 3.78 0.36
CA GLU A 29 0.89 4.64 -0.12
C GLU A 29 -0.05 3.84 -1.00
N ILE A 30 -1.36 4.04 -0.84
CA ILE A 30 -2.39 3.49 -1.71
C ILE A 30 -3.12 4.66 -2.37
N TRP A 31 -3.23 4.61 -3.68
CA TRP A 31 -3.97 5.55 -4.51
C TRP A 31 -5.11 4.78 -5.17
N GLY A 32 -6.36 5.09 -4.81
CA GLY A 32 -7.54 4.40 -5.33
C GLY A 32 -8.65 5.37 -5.74
N VAL A 33 -9.72 4.84 -6.34
CA VAL A 33 -10.81 5.57 -7.01
C VAL A 33 -11.54 6.59 -6.12
N ARG A 34 -11.34 6.56 -4.80
CA ARG A 34 -11.96 7.54 -3.88
C ARG A 34 -10.97 8.43 -3.13
N PHE A 35 -9.91 7.92 -2.49
CA PHE A 35 -8.95 8.76 -1.75
C PHE A 35 -7.58 8.08 -1.57
N PRO A 36 -6.47 8.86 -1.52
CA PRO A 36 -5.17 8.32 -1.13
C PRO A 36 -5.13 7.95 0.35
N ARG A 37 -4.46 6.84 0.68
CA ARG A 37 -4.18 6.39 2.06
C ARG A 37 -2.69 6.15 2.24
N MET A 38 -2.19 6.45 3.44
CA MET A 38 -0.78 6.30 3.80
C MET A 38 -0.64 5.38 5.01
N PHE A 39 0.30 4.44 4.95
CA PHE A 39 0.58 3.48 6.03
C PHE A 39 2.08 3.48 6.32
N TYR A 40 2.44 3.43 7.60
CA TYR A 40 3.85 3.43 8.03
C TYR A 40 4.46 2.03 8.10
N LYS A 41 3.63 0.98 8.09
CA LYS A 41 4.06 -0.42 8.16
C LYS A 41 3.28 -1.27 7.15
N LEU A 42 3.93 -2.28 6.57
CA LEU A 42 3.26 -3.27 5.73
C LEU A 42 2.10 -3.99 6.43
N SER A 43 2.21 -4.25 7.74
CA SER A 43 1.14 -4.91 8.50
C SER A 43 -0.18 -4.14 8.44
N ASP A 44 -0.10 -2.80 8.50
CA ASP A 44 -1.28 -1.93 8.49
C ASP A 44 -1.89 -1.90 7.09
N TYR A 45 -1.03 -1.84 6.07
CA TYR A 45 -1.41 -1.96 4.67
C TYR A 45 -2.12 -3.31 4.38
N LEU A 46 -1.53 -4.43 4.79
CA LEU A 46 -2.10 -5.77 4.55
C LEU A 46 -3.43 -5.96 5.29
N ARG A 47 -3.55 -5.45 6.51
CA ARG A 47 -4.81 -5.46 7.27
C ARG A 47 -5.89 -4.67 6.55
N TYR A 48 -5.56 -3.51 5.99
CA TYR A 48 -6.52 -2.72 5.21
C TYR A 48 -7.03 -3.46 3.98
N MET A 49 -6.09 -4.00 3.18
CA MET A 49 -6.40 -4.74 1.95
C MET A 49 -7.27 -5.99 2.17
N THR A 50 -7.08 -6.67 3.31
CA THR A 50 -7.84 -7.87 3.68
C THR A 50 -9.20 -7.53 4.28
N THR A 51 -9.30 -6.44 5.06
CA THR A 51 -10.55 -6.02 5.69
C THR A 51 -11.56 -5.50 4.66
N GLU A 52 -11.13 -4.73 3.65
CA GLU A 52 -12.05 -4.28 2.59
C GLU A 52 -12.62 -5.45 1.78
N LYS A 53 -11.84 -6.50 1.53
CA LYS A 53 -12.34 -7.71 0.86
C LYS A 53 -13.39 -8.48 1.69
N SER A 54 -13.37 -8.36 3.01
CA SER A 54 -14.33 -9.05 3.89
C SER A 54 -15.65 -8.31 4.05
N ILE A 55 -15.68 -6.99 3.83
CA ILE A 55 -16.91 -6.17 3.94
C ILE A 55 -17.78 -6.30 2.67
N VAL A 56 -17.20 -6.72 1.55
CA VAL A 56 -17.91 -7.00 0.30
C VAL A 56 -18.21 -8.50 0.19
N ARG A 57 -19.06 -9.02 1.07
CA ARG A 57 -19.71 -10.34 0.91
C ARG A 57 -21.12 -10.32 1.47
#